data_AF-A0A023EJI4-F1
#
_entry.id   AF-A0A023EJI4-F1
#
_cell.length_a   1.000
_cell.length_b   1.000
_cell.length_c   1.000
_cell.angle_alpha   90.00
_cell.angle_beta   90.00
_cell.angle_gamma   90.00
#
_symmetry.space_group_name_H-M   'P 1'
#
loop_
_entity.id
_entity.type
_entity.pdbx_description
1 polymer ?
#
loop_
_entity_poly.entity_id
_entity_poly.type
_entity_poly.pdbx_seq_one_letter_code
_entity_poly.pdbx_strand_id
1 'polypeptide(L)'
;QVVRGVKFIGIELLFARKKVTSNLAMATTPPGYNELLQCPYEKAHRIQAHAMSKHLFKCRKNHPNQKFVSCPFNESHRVAALELKLHAQNCEDRASFETYKYYITTGTKEKDMKEPELVYNNSPPKDLYKKYRDKTSDEEPEPEQKSSLLDDDECWDDMNAPAYNPQKYCETAKVIRKATLKTPSEKKAFYESERLRLEDLKLKE
;
A
#
# COMPACT_ATOMS: atom_id res chain seq x y z
N GLN A 1 73.54 -47.26 -10.21
CA GLN A 1 72.86 -47.59 -8.93
C GLN A 1 73.77 -47.03 -7.84
N VAL A 2 73.41 -46.07 -6.99
CA VAL A 2 72.25 -46.00 -6.09
C VAL A 2 71.89 -44.53 -5.85
N VAL A 3 70.60 -44.24 -5.97
CA VAL A 3 69.91 -42.98 -5.67
C VAL A 3 70.10 -42.55 -4.21
N ARG A 4 70.48 -41.28 -3.96
CA ARG A 4 70.39 -40.66 -2.63
C ARG A 4 69.29 -39.61 -2.64
N GLY A 5 68.28 -39.87 -1.82
CA GLY A 5 66.96 -39.26 -1.85
C GLY A 5 66.92 -37.80 -1.42
N VAL A 6 66.04 -37.07 -2.08
CA VAL A 6 65.58 -35.72 -1.74
C VAL A 6 64.63 -35.85 -0.55
N LYS A 7 64.98 -35.21 0.57
CA LYS A 7 64.08 -35.07 1.72
C LYS A 7 62.96 -34.09 1.35
N PHE A 8 61.76 -34.61 1.13
CA PHE A 8 60.55 -33.81 1.11
C PHE A 8 60.23 -33.36 2.53
N ILE A 9 60.39 -32.06 2.78
CA ILE A 9 59.85 -31.36 3.95
C ILE A 9 58.33 -31.30 3.79
N GLY A 10 57.64 -32.19 4.50
CA GLY A 10 56.18 -32.22 4.57
C GLY A 10 55.67 -31.00 5.34
N ILE A 11 54.96 -30.11 4.64
CA ILE A 11 54.13 -29.09 5.26
C ILE A 11 52.78 -29.75 5.54
N GLU A 12 52.58 -30.19 6.79
CA GLU A 12 51.25 -30.57 7.26
C GLU A 12 50.35 -29.35 7.24
N LEU A 13 49.50 -29.24 6.21
CA LEU A 13 48.34 -28.35 6.26
C LEU A 13 47.34 -28.96 7.25
N LEU A 14 47.34 -28.43 8.47
CA LEU A 14 46.24 -28.62 9.42
C LEU A 14 44.97 -27.99 8.83
N PHE A 15 44.20 -28.78 8.09
CA PHE A 15 42.82 -28.46 7.75
C PHE A 15 41.98 -28.52 9.01
N ALA A 16 41.92 -27.40 9.74
CA ALA A 16 40.91 -27.17 10.74
C ALA A 16 39.53 -27.21 10.05
N ARG A 17 38.88 -28.37 10.06
CA ARG A 17 37.45 -28.51 9.77
C ARG A 17 36.71 -27.69 10.82
N LYS A 18 36.43 -26.41 10.50
CA LYS A 18 35.43 -25.63 11.21
C LYS A 18 34.15 -26.46 11.18
N LYS A 19 33.77 -27.02 12.33
CA LYS A 19 32.42 -27.54 12.52
C LYS A 19 31.50 -26.35 12.24
N VAL A 20 30.87 -26.35 11.08
CA VAL A 20 29.72 -25.48 10.82
C VAL A 20 28.65 -26.02 11.76
N THR A 21 28.56 -25.45 12.96
CA THR A 21 27.37 -25.60 13.77
C THR A 21 26.28 -24.92 12.97
N SER A 22 25.50 -25.73 12.25
CA SER A 22 24.27 -25.29 11.63
C SER A 22 23.29 -24.94 12.75
N ASN A 23 23.44 -23.74 13.31
CA ASN A 23 22.33 -23.05 13.94
C ASN A 23 21.43 -22.61 12.78
N LEU A 24 20.66 -23.58 12.27
CA LEU A 24 19.52 -23.32 11.45
C LEU A 24 18.53 -22.61 12.37
N ALA A 25 18.60 -21.29 12.40
CA ALA A 25 17.52 -20.47 12.91
C ALA A 25 16.26 -20.92 12.17
N MET A 26 15.38 -21.61 12.88
CA MET A 26 14.05 -21.95 12.38
C MET A 26 13.37 -20.62 12.12
N ALA A 27 13.36 -20.20 10.85
CA ALA A 27 12.56 -19.09 10.41
C ALA A 27 11.12 -19.41 10.81
N THR A 28 10.59 -18.64 11.75
CA THR A 28 9.17 -18.59 12.12
C THR A 28 8.39 -18.19 10.89
N THR A 29 8.16 -19.16 10.00
CA THR A 29 7.23 -19.00 8.89
C THR A 29 5.85 -18.94 9.52
N PRO A 30 5.06 -17.89 9.27
CA PRO A 30 3.70 -17.81 9.77
C PRO A 30 2.95 -19.09 9.39
N PRO A 31 2.13 -19.66 10.30
CA PRO A 31 1.33 -20.85 10.00
C PRO A 31 0.50 -20.57 8.74
N GLY A 32 0.73 -21.37 7.69
CA GLY A 32 0.10 -21.21 6.36
C GLY A 32 1.05 -20.93 5.19
N TYR A 33 2.32 -20.55 5.42
CA TYR A 33 3.23 -20.20 4.32
C TYR A 33 3.74 -21.41 3.49
N ASN A 34 3.68 -22.62 4.05
CA ASN A 34 4.11 -23.86 3.40
C ASN A 34 2.96 -24.66 2.75
N GLU A 35 1.73 -24.14 2.79
CA GLU A 35 0.58 -24.84 2.23
C GLU A 35 0.63 -24.82 0.70
N LEU A 36 0.72 -26.03 0.11
CA LEU A 36 0.73 -26.23 -1.32
C LEU A 36 -0.69 -26.57 -1.79
N LEU A 37 -1.28 -25.64 -2.52
CA LEU A 37 -2.60 -25.79 -3.14
C LEU A 37 -2.46 -26.45 -4.51
N GLN A 38 -3.48 -27.23 -4.90
CA GLN A 38 -3.52 -27.89 -6.20
C GLN A 38 -4.03 -26.94 -7.28
N CYS A 39 -3.42 -26.97 -8.47
CA CYS A 39 -3.89 -26.15 -9.59
C CYS A 39 -5.20 -26.70 -10.18
N PRO A 40 -6.20 -25.85 -10.49
CA PRO A 40 -7.45 -26.27 -11.15
C PRO A 40 -7.28 -26.82 -12.57
N TYR A 41 -6.26 -26.35 -13.32
CA TYR A 41 -6.03 -26.80 -14.71
C TYR A 41 -5.33 -28.15 -14.78
N GLU A 42 -4.42 -28.42 -13.84
CA GLU A 42 -3.57 -29.61 -13.87
C GLU A 42 -3.33 -30.10 -12.44
N LYS A 43 -3.84 -31.30 -12.14
CA LYS A 43 -3.76 -31.90 -10.81
C LYS A 43 -2.31 -32.20 -10.36
N ALA A 44 -1.37 -32.29 -11.31
CA ALA A 44 0.04 -32.52 -11.01
C ALA A 44 0.73 -31.30 -10.40
N HIS A 45 0.22 -30.08 -10.64
CA HIS A 45 0.82 -28.88 -10.09
C HIS A 45 0.39 -28.63 -8.63
N ARG A 46 1.37 -28.60 -7.73
CA ARG A 46 1.22 -28.19 -6.33
C ARG A 46 2.01 -26.91 -6.09
N ILE A 47 1.34 -25.87 -5.61
CA ILE A 47 1.85 -24.50 -5.65
C ILE A 47 1.50 -23.77 -4.37
N GLN A 48 2.44 -22.99 -3.87
CA GLN A 48 2.21 -22.17 -2.69
C GLN A 48 1.08 -21.15 -2.93
N ALA A 49 0.25 -20.93 -1.91
CA ALA A 49 -0.92 -20.04 -2.01
C ALA A 49 -0.58 -18.65 -2.59
N HIS A 50 0.50 -18.02 -2.12
CA HIS A 50 0.92 -16.69 -2.59
C HIS A 50 1.38 -16.66 -4.06
N ALA A 51 1.81 -17.80 -4.61
CA ALA A 51 2.28 -17.91 -6.00
C ALA A 51 1.17 -18.37 -6.96
N MET A 52 0.03 -18.84 -6.43
CA MET A 52 -1.06 -19.43 -7.20
C MET A 52 -1.59 -18.46 -8.27
N SER A 53 -1.85 -17.19 -7.93
CA SER A 53 -2.38 -16.21 -8.89
C SER A 53 -1.47 -16.02 -10.12
N LYS A 54 -0.16 -15.92 -9.91
CA LYS A 54 0.84 -15.80 -10.99
C LYS A 54 0.92 -17.09 -11.82
N HIS A 55 0.81 -18.25 -11.16
CA HIS A 55 0.77 -19.52 -11.86
C HIS A 55 -0.48 -19.65 -12.75
N LEU A 56 -1.68 -19.38 -12.23
CA LEU A 56 -2.93 -19.56 -12.97
C LEU A 56 -2.94 -18.77 -14.28
N PHE A 57 -2.36 -17.57 -14.30
CA PHE A 57 -2.26 -16.76 -15.52
C PHE A 57 -1.36 -17.42 -16.58
N LYS A 58 -0.22 -18.00 -16.18
CA LYS A 58 0.69 -18.71 -17.09
C LYS A 58 0.11 -20.06 -17.52
N CYS A 59 -0.46 -20.81 -16.57
CA CYS A 59 -1.02 -22.13 -16.79
C CYS A 59 -2.20 -22.07 -17.77
N ARG A 60 -3.07 -21.06 -17.66
CA ARG A 60 -4.16 -20.84 -18.63
C ARG A 60 -3.67 -20.71 -20.08
N LYS A 61 -2.51 -20.07 -20.31
CA LYS A 61 -1.93 -19.94 -21.66
C LYS A 61 -1.44 -21.28 -22.20
N ASN A 62 -0.96 -22.16 -21.32
CA ASN A 62 -0.47 -23.49 -21.70
C ASN A 62 -1.60 -24.50 -21.95
N HIS A 63 -2.79 -24.28 -21.37
CA HIS A 63 -3.95 -25.15 -21.52
C HIS A 63 -5.14 -24.42 -22.17
N PRO A 64 -5.06 -24.05 -23.46
CA PRO A 64 -6.11 -23.28 -24.14
C PRO A 64 -7.44 -24.05 -24.30
N ASN A 65 -7.37 -25.39 -24.27
CA ASN A 65 -8.54 -26.26 -24.44
C ASN A 65 -9.43 -26.32 -23.19
N GLN A 66 -8.87 -26.01 -22.00
CA GLN A 66 -9.61 -26.08 -20.74
C GLN A 66 -10.10 -24.68 -20.35
N LYS A 67 -11.37 -24.41 -20.59
CA LYS A 67 -12.00 -23.12 -20.28
C LYS A 67 -12.48 -23.09 -18.83
N PHE A 68 -11.67 -22.51 -17.95
CA PHE A 68 -12.07 -22.16 -16.58
C PHE A 68 -12.54 -20.70 -16.50
N VAL A 69 -13.59 -20.47 -15.74
CA VAL A 69 -14.21 -19.17 -15.48
C VAL A 69 -14.10 -18.86 -13.98
N SER A 70 -14.10 -17.58 -13.62
CA SER A 70 -14.11 -17.15 -12.21
C SER A 70 -15.50 -17.30 -11.61
N CYS A 71 -15.56 -17.68 -10.33
CA CYS A 71 -16.81 -17.71 -9.58
C CYS A 71 -17.38 -16.30 -9.38
N PRO A 72 -18.70 -16.08 -9.45
CA PRO A 72 -19.33 -14.78 -9.19
C PRO A 72 -19.20 -14.30 -7.74
N PHE A 73 -19.01 -15.21 -6.78
CA PHE A 73 -18.97 -14.90 -5.35
C PHE A 73 -17.54 -14.74 -4.81
N ASN A 74 -16.55 -15.36 -5.46
CA ASN A 74 -15.14 -15.26 -5.10
C ASN A 74 -14.24 -15.28 -6.34
N GLU A 75 -13.44 -14.23 -6.52
CA GLU A 75 -12.54 -14.08 -7.67
C GLU A 75 -11.34 -15.04 -7.65
N SER A 76 -11.00 -15.57 -6.47
CA SER A 76 -9.91 -16.54 -6.32
C SER A 76 -10.31 -17.94 -6.80
N HIS A 77 -11.61 -18.26 -6.79
CA HIS A 77 -12.14 -19.56 -7.23
C HIS A 77 -12.27 -19.62 -8.75
N ARG A 78 -11.62 -20.63 -9.36
CA ARG A 78 -11.72 -20.95 -10.79
C ARG A 78 -12.42 -22.29 -10.97
N VAL A 79 -13.48 -22.30 -11.78
CA VAL A 79 -14.35 -23.45 -12.00
C VAL A 79 -14.49 -23.72 -13.49
N ALA A 80 -14.68 -24.97 -13.89
CA ALA A 80 -14.93 -25.32 -15.28
C ALA A 80 -16.21 -24.62 -15.77
N ALA A 81 -16.18 -24.08 -16.99
CA ALA A 81 -17.31 -23.29 -17.52
C ALA A 81 -18.66 -24.05 -17.51
N LEU A 82 -18.63 -25.36 -17.73
CA LEU A 82 -19.82 -26.23 -17.72
C LEU A 82 -20.43 -26.37 -16.31
N GLU A 83 -19.58 -26.38 -15.28
CA GLU A 83 -19.99 -26.63 -13.89
C GLU A 83 -20.35 -25.35 -13.13
N LEU A 84 -20.16 -24.17 -13.75
CA LEU A 84 -20.40 -22.87 -13.12
C LEU A 84 -21.81 -22.76 -12.49
N LYS A 85 -22.83 -23.33 -13.16
CA LYS A 85 -24.22 -23.29 -12.66
C LYS A 85 -24.40 -24.09 -11.37
N LEU A 86 -23.80 -25.28 -11.31
CA LEU A 86 -23.85 -26.14 -10.12
C LEU A 86 -23.01 -25.54 -9.00
N HIS A 87 -21.82 -25.04 -9.33
CA HIS A 87 -20.97 -24.34 -8.38
C HIS A 87 -21.67 -23.13 -7.77
N ALA A 88 -22.41 -22.34 -8.55
CA ALA A 88 -23.13 -21.18 -8.01
C ALA A 88 -24.22 -21.56 -6.98
N GLN A 89 -24.74 -22.79 -7.04
CA GLN A 89 -25.71 -23.29 -6.05
C GLN A 89 -25.01 -23.80 -4.79
N ASN A 90 -23.85 -24.44 -4.93
CA ASN A 90 -23.13 -25.13 -3.85
C ASN A 90 -21.85 -24.41 -3.37
N CYS A 91 -21.61 -23.17 -3.77
CA CYS A 91 -20.38 -22.45 -3.41
C CYS A 91 -20.34 -22.15 -1.91
N GLU A 92 -19.23 -22.50 -1.25
CA GLU A 92 -19.01 -22.25 0.18
C GLU A 92 -19.05 -20.74 0.50
N ASP A 93 -18.50 -19.91 -0.40
CA ASP A 93 -18.46 -18.44 -0.24
C ASP A 93 -19.81 -17.75 -0.49
N ARG A 94 -20.83 -18.49 -0.93
CA ARG A 94 -22.15 -17.92 -1.22
C ARG A 94 -22.78 -17.32 0.03
N ALA A 95 -22.70 -18.01 1.17
CA ALA A 95 -23.28 -17.55 2.41
C ALA A 95 -22.65 -16.22 2.86
N SER A 96 -21.32 -16.14 2.84
CA SER A 96 -20.57 -14.92 3.19
C SER A 96 -20.93 -13.75 2.28
N PHE A 97 -21.03 -14.00 0.97
CA PHE A 97 -21.44 -12.99 -0.01
C PHE A 97 -22.89 -12.51 0.22
N GLU A 98 -23.82 -13.44 0.46
CA GLU A 98 -25.22 -13.12 0.77
C GLU A 98 -25.33 -12.34 2.08
N THR A 99 -24.66 -12.76 3.15
CA THR A 99 -24.65 -12.04 4.43
C THR A 99 -24.15 -10.61 4.26
N TYR A 100 -23.02 -10.40 3.56
CA TYR A 100 -22.52 -9.05 3.28
C TYR A 100 -23.53 -8.21 2.51
N LYS A 101 -24.12 -8.78 1.44
CA LYS A 101 -25.14 -8.11 0.64
C LYS A 101 -26.35 -7.73 1.49
N TYR A 102 -26.84 -8.64 2.32
CA TYR A 102 -28.02 -8.41 3.14
C TYR A 102 -27.75 -7.45 4.29
N TYR A 103 -26.59 -7.52 4.98
CA TYR A 103 -26.21 -6.57 6.02
C TYR A 103 -26.19 -5.12 5.52
N ILE A 104 -25.66 -4.90 4.31
CA ILE A 104 -25.66 -3.56 3.69
C ILE A 104 -27.08 -3.11 3.36
N THR A 105 -27.97 -4.02 2.97
CA THR A 105 -29.37 -3.68 2.65
C THR A 105 -30.32 -3.61 3.86
N THR A 106 -29.98 -4.21 5.00
CA THR A 106 -30.78 -4.17 6.23
C THR A 106 -30.30 -3.10 7.21
N GLY A 107 -29.05 -2.63 7.11
CA GLY A 107 -28.55 -1.47 7.85
C GLY A 107 -29.23 -0.14 7.47
N THR A 108 -30.08 -0.13 6.44
CA THR A 108 -30.92 1.02 6.05
C THR A 108 -32.40 0.80 6.36
N LYS A 109 -32.76 -0.21 7.17
CA LYS A 109 -34.13 -0.46 7.64
C LYS A 109 -34.25 -0.32 9.16
N GLU A 110 -33.67 0.72 9.73
CA GLU A 110 -34.23 1.28 10.96
C GLU A 110 -35.42 2.16 10.58
N LYS A 111 -36.57 1.82 11.16
CA LYS A 111 -37.79 2.61 11.14
C LYS A 111 -37.50 3.94 11.84
N ASP A 112 -38.04 5.02 11.28
CA ASP A 112 -38.01 6.41 11.80
C ASP A 112 -36.81 7.31 11.47
N MET A 113 -35.96 6.96 10.50
CA MET A 113 -35.12 7.97 9.84
C MET A 113 -35.76 8.36 8.51
N LYS A 114 -36.56 9.43 8.54
CA LYS A 114 -37.04 10.09 7.31
C LYS A 114 -35.80 10.39 6.47
N GLU A 115 -35.73 9.82 5.27
CA GLU A 115 -34.70 10.16 4.27
C GLU A 115 -34.49 11.67 4.33
N PRO A 116 -33.25 12.17 4.58
CA PRO A 116 -33.04 13.60 4.65
C PRO A 116 -33.48 14.14 3.30
N GLU A 117 -34.60 14.84 3.31
CA GLU A 117 -35.13 15.49 2.12
C GLU A 117 -33.99 16.36 1.62
N LEU A 118 -33.42 16.00 0.47
CA LEU A 118 -32.37 16.78 -0.14
C LEU A 118 -33.01 18.10 -0.54
N VAL A 119 -32.99 19.06 0.38
CA VAL A 119 -33.38 20.44 0.13
C VAL A 119 -32.27 21.00 -0.74
N TYR A 120 -32.44 20.84 -2.05
CA TYR A 120 -31.73 21.66 -3.00
C TYR A 120 -32.21 23.09 -2.77
N ASN A 121 -31.29 23.97 -2.38
CA ASN A 121 -31.55 25.42 -2.35
C ASN A 121 -31.76 25.88 -3.80
N ASN A 122 -32.97 25.68 -4.31
CA ASN A 122 -33.48 26.28 -5.54
C ASN A 122 -33.86 27.75 -5.30
N SER A 123 -33.75 28.23 -4.06
CA SER A 123 -33.70 29.64 -3.77
C SER A 123 -32.44 30.22 -4.41
N PRO A 124 -32.55 31.34 -5.15
CA PRO A 124 -31.37 32.06 -5.61
C PRO A 124 -30.41 32.28 -4.44
N PRO A 125 -29.09 32.17 -4.66
CA PRO A 125 -28.11 32.47 -3.62
C PRO A 125 -28.48 33.79 -2.97
N LYS A 126 -28.58 33.82 -1.63
CA LYS A 126 -28.80 35.08 -0.92
C LYS A 126 -27.68 36.01 -1.35
N ASP A 127 -28.04 37.04 -2.12
CA ASP A 127 -27.10 38.07 -2.53
C ASP A 127 -26.76 38.88 -1.28
N LEU A 128 -25.72 38.44 -0.58
CA LEU A 128 -25.15 39.12 0.59
C LEU A 128 -24.69 40.54 0.22
N TYR A 129 -24.57 40.84 -1.07
CA TYR A 129 -24.16 42.13 -1.58
C TYR A 129 -25.32 43.02 -2.05
N LYS A 130 -26.59 42.59 -1.92
CA LYS A 130 -27.77 43.38 -2.29
C LYS A 130 -27.83 44.73 -1.58
N LYS A 131 -27.40 44.78 -0.31
CA LYS A 131 -27.28 46.01 0.49
C LYS A 131 -26.27 47.02 -0.11
N TYR A 132 -25.24 46.54 -0.80
CA TYR A 132 -24.15 47.37 -1.30
C TYR A 132 -24.34 47.84 -2.74
N ARG A 133 -25.27 47.21 -3.49
CA ARG A 133 -25.50 47.48 -4.91
C ARG A 133 -26.50 48.60 -5.17
N ASP A 134 -27.52 48.76 -4.32
CA ASP A 134 -28.46 49.89 -4.37
C ASP A 134 -28.06 50.93 -3.31
N LYS A 135 -27.14 51.81 -3.68
CA LYS A 135 -26.93 53.08 -2.97
C LYS A 135 -27.83 54.15 -3.56
N THR A 136 -29.11 54.11 -3.20
CA THR A 136 -30.00 55.28 -3.23
C THR A 136 -30.96 55.20 -2.05
N SER A 137 -30.48 55.54 -0.86
CA SER A 137 -31.23 56.26 0.18
C SER A 137 -30.40 56.26 1.45
N ASP A 138 -30.14 57.47 1.93
CA ASP A 138 -29.53 57.79 3.21
C ASP A 138 -30.37 57.19 4.34
N GLU A 139 -29.83 56.22 5.09
CA GLU A 139 -30.30 55.89 6.43
C GLU A 139 -29.21 55.07 7.15
N GLU A 140 -28.49 55.75 8.04
CA GLU A 140 -27.67 55.15 9.09
C GLU A 140 -28.58 54.50 10.14
N PRO A 141 -28.31 53.27 10.59
CA PRO A 141 -28.44 53.07 12.04
C PRO A 141 -27.33 52.22 12.68
N GLU A 142 -27.15 52.56 13.95
CA GLU A 142 -26.15 52.25 14.98
C GLU A 142 -25.65 50.80 15.14
N PRO A 143 -24.41 50.62 15.68
CA PRO A 143 -23.94 49.31 16.10
C PRO A 143 -24.43 48.98 17.52
N GLU A 144 -25.46 48.14 17.62
CA GLU A 144 -25.77 47.40 18.83
C GLU A 144 -24.60 46.46 19.19
N GLN A 145 -24.15 46.58 20.44
CA GLN A 145 -23.08 45.79 21.05
C GLN A 145 -23.48 44.32 21.19
N LYS A 146 -23.46 43.59 20.09
CA LYS A 146 -23.50 42.13 20.09
C LYS A 146 -22.06 41.68 20.33
N SER A 147 -21.75 41.21 21.53
CA SER A 147 -20.45 40.59 21.85
C SER A 147 -20.12 39.60 20.74
N SER A 148 -19.22 40.01 19.87
CA SER A 148 -19.02 39.39 18.59
C SER A 148 -18.15 38.16 18.79
N LEU A 149 -18.54 37.04 18.18
CA LEU A 149 -17.63 35.93 17.86
C LEU A 149 -16.50 36.37 16.87
N LEU A 150 -16.18 37.66 16.83
CA LEU A 150 -15.14 38.30 16.02
C LEU A 150 -13.86 38.51 16.85
N ASP A 151 -13.89 38.25 18.16
CA ASP A 151 -12.71 38.30 19.05
C ASP A 151 -12.08 36.90 19.25
N ASP A 152 -12.40 35.94 18.38
CA ASP A 152 -11.61 34.71 18.29
C ASP A 152 -10.36 35.04 17.45
N ASP A 153 -9.27 35.42 18.11
CA ASP A 153 -7.92 35.67 17.54
C ASP A 153 -7.30 34.43 16.83
N GLU A 154 -8.09 33.38 16.62
CA GLU A 154 -7.69 32.09 16.05
C GLU A 154 -8.28 31.90 14.66
N CYS A 155 -8.11 32.91 13.80
CA CYS A 155 -8.32 32.75 12.37
C CYS A 155 -7.22 31.83 11.83
N TRP A 156 -7.57 30.57 11.57
CA TRP A 156 -6.66 29.57 10.96
C TRP A 156 -6.06 30.02 9.62
N ASP A 157 -6.60 31.09 9.00
CA ASP A 157 -6.09 31.71 7.78
C ASP A 157 -4.96 32.74 8.00
N ASP A 158 -4.72 33.21 9.23
CA ASP A 158 -3.67 34.20 9.53
C ASP A 158 -2.28 33.57 9.79
N MET A 159 -2.18 32.23 9.72
CA MET A 159 -0.90 31.52 9.78
C MET A 159 -0.12 31.71 8.46
N ASN A 160 0.55 32.85 8.33
CA ASN A 160 1.51 33.12 7.24
C ASN A 160 2.82 32.34 7.45
N ALA A 161 2.72 31.03 7.64
CA ALA A 161 3.85 30.12 7.70
C ALA A 161 4.35 29.86 6.26
N PRO A 162 5.67 29.93 6.01
CA PRO A 162 6.19 29.57 4.70
C PRO A 162 5.87 28.11 4.39
N ALA A 163 5.51 27.84 3.14
CA ALA A 163 5.22 26.48 2.70
C ALA A 163 6.39 25.54 3.01
N TYR A 164 6.10 24.43 3.69
CA TYR A 164 7.08 23.38 3.96
C TYR A 164 7.64 22.84 2.64
N ASN A 165 8.96 22.97 2.45
CA ASN A 165 9.64 22.38 1.30
C ASN A 165 10.34 21.07 1.73
N PRO A 166 9.81 19.90 1.35
CA PRO A 166 10.38 18.62 1.76
C PRO A 166 11.79 18.41 1.23
N GLN A 167 12.15 19.01 0.09
CA GLN A 167 13.49 18.88 -0.48
C GLN A 167 14.54 19.56 0.40
N LYS A 168 14.24 20.76 0.92
CA LYS A 168 15.13 21.48 1.84
C LYS A 168 15.35 20.70 3.13
N TYR A 169 14.28 20.11 3.68
CA TYR A 169 14.39 19.26 4.87
C TYR A 169 15.26 18.01 4.61
N CYS A 170 15.09 17.36 3.45
CA CYS A 170 15.89 16.19 3.10
C CYS A 170 17.39 16.50 2.96
N GLU A 171 17.75 17.74 2.65
CA GLU A 171 19.15 18.18 2.51
C GLU A 171 19.85 18.40 3.86
N THR A 172 19.10 18.80 4.88
CA THR A 172 19.66 19.07 6.22
C THR A 172 19.48 17.92 7.19
N ALA A 173 18.43 17.12 7.03
CA ALA A 173 18.13 16.01 7.94
C ALA A 173 19.05 14.80 7.69
N LYS A 174 19.20 13.96 8.73
CA LYS A 174 19.93 12.67 8.71
C LYS A 174 19.09 11.58 8.02
N VAL A 175 18.72 11.82 6.77
CA VAL A 175 17.88 10.95 5.94
C VAL A 175 18.67 10.49 4.72
N ILE A 176 18.52 9.23 4.31
CA ILE A 176 19.18 8.68 3.13
C ILE A 176 18.41 9.08 1.86
N ARG A 177 19.06 9.81 0.95
CA ARG A 177 18.49 10.21 -0.35
C ARG A 177 18.88 9.24 -1.48
N LYS A 178 18.05 9.16 -2.53
CA LYS A 178 18.27 8.30 -3.72
C LYS A 178 18.47 9.11 -5.02
N ALA A 179 19.37 8.66 -5.89
CA ALA A 179 19.59 9.25 -7.21
C ALA A 179 18.64 8.64 -8.26
N THR A 180 17.47 9.24 -8.46
CA THR A 180 16.50 8.86 -9.51
C THR A 180 16.90 9.44 -10.86
N LEU A 181 16.73 8.66 -11.94
CA LEU A 181 16.89 9.08 -13.35
C LEU A 181 18.27 9.68 -13.72
N LYS A 182 19.32 9.37 -12.94
CA LYS A 182 20.70 9.79 -13.21
C LYS A 182 21.50 8.73 -13.97
N THR A 183 22.51 9.15 -14.72
CA THR A 183 23.49 8.24 -15.35
C THR A 183 24.33 7.52 -14.28
N PRO A 184 25.00 6.39 -14.59
CA PRO A 184 25.84 5.70 -13.60
C PRO A 184 26.93 6.57 -12.96
N SER A 185 27.55 7.46 -13.76
CA SER A 185 28.58 8.40 -13.27
C SER A 185 28.00 9.41 -12.28
N GLU A 186 26.87 10.04 -12.65
CA GLU A 186 26.16 10.99 -11.78
C GLU A 186 25.62 10.35 -10.51
N LYS A 187 25.17 9.08 -10.57
CA LYS A 187 24.78 8.31 -9.38
C LYS A 187 25.95 8.14 -8.43
N LYS A 188 27.13 7.76 -8.94
CA LYS A 188 28.34 7.60 -8.14
C LYS A 188 28.71 8.91 -7.44
N ALA A 189 28.76 10.01 -8.19
CA ALA A 189 29.04 11.35 -7.63
C ALA A 189 28.01 11.77 -6.57
N PHE A 190 26.72 11.48 -6.81
CA PHE A 190 25.67 11.76 -5.83
C PHE A 190 25.88 10.99 -4.51
N TYR A 191 26.15 9.69 -4.58
CA TYR A 191 26.36 8.89 -3.36
C TYR A 191 27.64 9.28 -2.61
N GLU A 192 28.68 9.73 -3.31
CA GLU A 192 29.88 10.28 -2.71
C GLU A 192 29.58 11.60 -1.96
N SER A 193 28.83 12.52 -2.60
CA SER A 193 28.40 13.76 -1.94
C SER A 193 27.48 13.50 -0.74
N GLU A 194 26.62 12.49 -0.82
CA GLU A 194 25.70 12.13 0.25
C GLU A 194 26.44 11.48 1.43
N ARG A 195 27.53 10.74 1.15
CA ARG A 195 28.40 10.19 2.18
C ARG A 195 29.08 11.30 2.98
N LEU A 196 29.65 12.29 2.29
CA LEU A 196 30.27 13.46 2.92
C LEU A 196 29.24 14.26 3.72
N ARG A 197 28.06 14.53 3.15
CA ARG A 197 26.96 15.21 3.85
C ARG A 197 26.56 14.52 5.15
N LEU A 198 26.44 13.19 5.14
CA LEU A 198 26.09 12.42 6.33
C LEU A 198 27.23 12.37 7.36
N GLU A 199 28.49 12.43 6.92
CA GLU A 199 29.65 12.56 7.80
C GLU A 199 29.66 13.94 8.49
N ASP A 200 29.45 15.01 7.74
CA ASP A 200 29.33 16.38 8.27
C ASP A 200 28.17 16.52 9.26
N LEU A 201 27.02 15.88 8.98
CA LEU A 201 25.89 15.89 9.90
C LEU A 201 26.15 15.08 11.17
N LYS A 202 26.92 13.99 11.10
CA LYS A 202 27.35 13.24 12.29
C LYS A 202 28.30 14.04 13.17
N LEU A 203 29.10 14.94 12.59
CA LEU A 203 30.01 15.81 13.34
C LEU A 203 29.32 17.01 13.98
N LYS A 204 28.11 17.35 13.53
CA LYS A 204 27.28 18.44 14.08
C LYS A 204 26.31 17.98 15.18
N GLU A 205 26.13 16.68 15.36
CA GLU A 205 25.42 16.06 16.49
C GLU A 205 26.28 16.11 17.75
#